data_AF-A0AB33IN44-F1
#
_entry.id   AF-A0AB33IN44-F1
#
_cell.length_a   1.000
_cell.length_b   1.000
_cell.length_c   1.000
_cell.angle_alpha   90.00
_cell.angle_beta   90.00
_cell.angle_gamma   90.00
#
_symmetry.space_group_name_H-M   'P 1'
#
loop_
_entity.id
_entity.type
_entity.pdbx_description
1 polymer ?
#
loop_
_entity_poly.entity_id
_entity_poly.type
_entity_poly.pdbx_seq_one_letter_code
_entity_poly.pdbx_strand_id
1 'polypeptide(L)'
;MQRFLSFIISCTLIGGLTGCGKSKKSQDIITHKPKAQVVNKKPQKIGDYQQTRDVEWLGARYKVLVVRQANQSLQQVDDGNGNRYYDNQITVKIIRKDGSEFFNRTFTKADFESYVDDIYKKNSALLGIVLDEAQGDKLRFAASVGSPDRMSDEYVPLVLVISRTGGVSISKDSQLDTGNGTQKTEDELAEEEGI
;
A
#
# COMPACT_ATOMS: atom_id res chain seq x y z
N MET A 1 34.63 72.03 -18.93
CA MET A 1 33.34 72.68 -18.60
C MET A 1 32.87 73.46 -19.83
N GLN A 2 31.72 73.07 -20.41
CA GLN A 2 30.83 73.77 -21.36
C GLN A 2 29.99 72.64 -21.99
N ARG A 3 28.83 72.24 -21.45
CA ARG A 3 27.50 72.87 -21.59
C ARG A 3 27.26 73.40 -23.01
N PHE A 4 26.40 72.77 -23.80
CA PHE A 4 25.00 73.20 -23.98
C PHE A 4 24.33 72.41 -25.11
N LEU A 5 23.02 72.24 -24.91
CA LEU A 5 22.05 71.47 -25.67
C LEU A 5 21.50 72.30 -26.85
N SER A 6 21.01 71.57 -27.86
CA SER A 6 20.01 71.96 -28.88
C SER A 6 20.52 72.67 -30.15
N PHE A 7 20.13 72.15 -31.32
CA PHE A 7 19.10 72.76 -32.20
C PHE A 7 18.90 71.94 -33.51
N ILE A 8 17.66 71.47 -33.72
CA ILE A 8 16.77 71.56 -34.92
C ILE A 8 17.32 71.22 -36.34
N ILE A 9 16.49 70.48 -37.13
CA ILE A 9 15.97 70.83 -38.48
C ILE A 9 15.77 69.58 -39.37
N SER A 10 14.49 69.31 -39.67
CA SER A 10 13.84 68.94 -40.95
C SER A 10 14.52 67.95 -41.91
N CYS A 11 13.75 66.97 -42.44
CA CYS A 11 13.40 66.94 -43.88
C CYS A 11 12.60 65.69 -44.31
N THR A 12 11.43 65.98 -44.90
CA THR A 12 10.79 65.38 -46.10
C THR A 12 10.37 63.90 -46.19
N LEU A 13 9.10 63.77 -46.60
CA LEU A 13 8.42 62.65 -47.25
C LEU A 13 9.13 62.10 -48.50
N ILE A 14 8.87 60.82 -48.80
CA ILE A 14 8.42 60.16 -50.06
C ILE A 14 8.71 58.66 -49.85
N GLY A 15 7.75 57.73 -49.83
CA GLY A 15 6.84 57.32 -50.90
C GLY A 15 7.34 56.00 -51.51
N GLY A 16 6.61 54.90 -51.29
CA GLY A 16 6.95 53.60 -51.85
C GLY A 16 5.97 52.50 -51.42
N LEU A 17 4.83 52.39 -52.09
CA LEU A 17 4.00 51.19 -52.06
C LEU A 17 4.64 50.13 -52.96
N THR A 18 5.26 49.12 -52.35
CA THR A 18 5.54 47.84 -53.01
C THR A 18 4.95 46.72 -52.16
N GLY A 19 3.83 46.17 -52.62
CA GLY A 19 3.31 44.92 -52.11
C GLY A 19 4.14 43.76 -52.64
N CYS A 20 4.53 42.83 -51.78
CA CYS A 20 4.59 41.40 -52.09
C CYS A 20 4.81 40.59 -50.81
N GLY A 21 4.02 39.52 -50.64
CA GLY A 21 4.38 38.40 -49.78
C GLY A 21 3.93 38.45 -48.31
N LYS A 22 2.61 38.43 -48.05
CA LYS A 22 2.10 37.79 -46.82
C LYS A 22 2.35 36.29 -46.92
N SER A 23 3.50 35.80 -46.48
CA SER A 23 3.59 34.42 -46.04
C SER A 23 3.02 34.35 -44.63
N LYS A 24 1.80 33.82 -44.51
CA LYS A 24 1.31 33.33 -43.23
C LYS A 24 2.25 32.20 -42.82
N LYS A 25 3.20 32.47 -41.92
CA LYS A 25 3.84 31.38 -41.18
C LYS A 25 2.72 30.69 -40.41
N SER A 26 2.38 29.47 -40.83
CA SER A 26 1.57 28.58 -40.02
C SER A 26 2.23 28.54 -38.65
N GLN A 27 1.51 29.01 -37.64
CA GLN A 27 1.85 28.70 -36.27
C GLN A 27 1.48 27.23 -36.08
N ASP A 28 2.32 26.33 -36.61
CA ASP A 28 2.37 24.95 -36.15
C ASP A 28 3.01 25.00 -34.76
N ILE A 29 2.22 25.45 -33.78
CA ILE A 29 2.51 25.19 -32.37
C ILE A 29 2.20 23.71 -32.21
N ILE A 30 3.15 22.86 -32.61
CA ILE A 30 3.19 21.46 -32.19
C ILE A 30 3.54 21.52 -30.71
N THR A 31 2.56 21.83 -29.87
CA THR A 31 2.67 21.58 -28.44
C THR A 31 2.64 20.06 -28.31
N HIS A 32 3.81 19.43 -28.30
CA HIS A 32 3.91 18.08 -27.75
C HIS A 32 3.34 18.17 -26.34
N LYS A 33 2.12 17.64 -26.15
CA LYS A 33 1.56 17.41 -24.81
C LYS A 33 2.67 16.69 -24.06
N PRO A 34 3.24 17.28 -22.99
CA PRO A 34 4.33 16.63 -22.28
C PRO A 34 3.80 15.26 -21.91
N LYS A 35 4.36 14.20 -22.53
CA LYS A 35 4.12 12.83 -22.09
C LYS A 35 4.44 12.89 -20.62
N ALA A 36 3.45 12.64 -19.77
CA ALA A 36 3.67 12.57 -18.34
C ALA A 36 4.92 11.72 -18.16
N GLN A 37 6.02 12.33 -17.71
CA GLN A 37 7.21 11.58 -17.41
C GLN A 37 6.74 10.62 -16.33
N VAL A 38 6.65 9.33 -16.68
CA VAL A 38 6.49 8.29 -15.68
C VAL A 38 7.76 8.39 -14.87
N VAL A 39 7.69 9.14 -13.77
CA VAL A 39 8.75 9.21 -12.79
C VAL A 39 8.81 7.79 -12.26
N ASN A 40 9.76 7.00 -12.75
CA ASN A 40 10.02 5.65 -12.28
C ASN A 40 10.51 5.78 -10.83
N LYS A 41 9.58 5.93 -9.89
CA LYS A 41 9.87 5.90 -8.47
C LYS A 41 10.53 4.55 -8.18
N LYS A 42 11.65 4.59 -7.46
CA LYS A 42 12.31 3.37 -6.99
C LYS A 42 11.33 2.62 -6.08
N PRO A 43 11.31 1.28 -6.10
CA PRO A 43 10.44 0.52 -5.22
C PRO A 43 10.73 0.84 -3.76
N GLN A 44 9.66 1.02 -2.98
CA GLN A 44 9.69 1.39 -1.57
C GLN A 44 9.62 0.15 -0.68
N LYS A 45 10.04 0.29 0.58
CA LYS A 45 9.82 -0.74 1.61
C LYS A 45 8.64 -0.32 2.46
N ILE A 46 7.77 -1.27 2.81
CA ILE A 46 6.67 -1.05 3.77
C ILE A 46 7.24 -0.74 5.15
N GLY A 47 8.30 -1.44 5.56
CA GLY A 47 9.06 -1.19 6.78
C GLY A 47 9.24 -2.46 7.61
N ASP A 48 10.36 -2.55 8.31
CA ASP A 48 10.69 -3.73 9.11
C ASP A 48 9.87 -3.73 10.42
N TYR A 49 9.58 -4.92 10.93
CA TYR A 49 8.90 -5.11 12.21
C TYR A 49 9.47 -6.33 12.92
N GLN A 50 9.58 -6.24 14.24
CA GLN A 50 9.99 -7.35 15.08
C GLN A 50 9.23 -7.30 16.40
N GLN A 51 8.68 -8.44 16.82
CA GLN A 51 8.03 -8.57 18.11
C GLN A 51 8.33 -9.93 18.72
N THR A 52 8.55 -9.90 20.03
CA THR A 52 8.66 -11.11 20.86
C THR A 52 7.52 -11.09 21.88
N ARG A 53 6.75 -12.18 21.99
CA ARG A 53 5.74 -12.39 23.02
C ARG A 53 5.97 -13.70 23.73
N ASP A 54 5.78 -13.72 25.05
CA ASP A 54 5.70 -14.97 25.79
C ASP A 54 4.24 -15.44 25.84
N VAL A 55 4.01 -16.74 25.74
CA VAL A 55 2.67 -17.34 25.77
C VAL A 55 2.70 -18.67 26.53
N GLU A 56 1.67 -18.92 27.34
CA GLU A 56 1.44 -20.22 27.96
C GLU A 56 0.61 -21.08 27.01
N TRP A 57 1.12 -22.25 26.64
CA TRP A 57 0.47 -23.15 25.69
C TRP A 57 0.84 -24.59 26.04
N LEU A 58 -0.12 -25.52 25.98
CA LEU A 58 0.12 -26.93 26.34
C LEU A 58 0.76 -27.13 27.73
N GLY A 59 0.46 -26.24 28.69
CA GLY A 59 0.99 -26.30 30.05
C GLY A 59 2.46 -25.85 30.21
N ALA A 60 3.05 -25.22 29.20
CA ALA A 60 4.40 -24.67 29.27
C ALA A 60 4.50 -23.28 28.63
N ARG A 61 5.52 -22.53 29.03
CA ARG A 61 5.84 -21.22 28.46
C ARG A 61 6.61 -21.37 27.15
N TYR A 62 6.17 -20.65 26.13
CA TYR A 62 6.83 -20.50 24.84
C TYR A 62 7.15 -19.03 24.59
N LYS A 63 8.15 -18.79 23.75
CA LYS A 63 8.48 -17.47 23.23
C LYS A 63 8.21 -17.44 21.72
N VAL A 64 7.33 -16.55 21.30
CA VAL A 64 6.94 -16.35 19.90
C VAL A 64 7.62 -15.09 19.39
N LEU A 65 8.48 -15.23 18.39
CA LEU A 65 9.15 -14.17 17.68
C LEU A 65 8.55 -14.05 16.28
N VAL A 66 8.12 -12.84 15.92
CA VAL A 66 7.66 -12.51 14.57
C VAL A 66 8.58 -11.42 14.02
N VAL A 67 9.11 -11.63 12.81
CA VAL A 67 9.97 -10.67 12.10
C VAL A 67 9.45 -10.45 10.69
N ARG A 68 9.09 -9.21 10.34
CA ARG A 68 8.74 -8.79 8.98
C ARG A 68 9.87 -7.97 8.40
N GLN A 69 10.28 -8.30 7.18
CA GLN A 69 11.26 -7.54 6.42
C GLN A 69 10.90 -7.56 4.93
N ALA A 70 11.31 -6.53 4.21
CA ALA A 70 11.17 -6.51 2.75
C ALA A 70 12.00 -7.63 2.10
N ASN A 71 11.43 -8.38 1.17
CA ASN A 71 12.14 -9.36 0.37
C ASN A 71 12.29 -8.85 -1.07
N GLN A 72 13.52 -8.49 -1.43
CA GLN A 72 13.85 -7.90 -2.73
C GLN A 72 13.89 -8.92 -3.89
N SER A 73 13.84 -10.22 -3.57
CA SER A 73 13.80 -11.30 -4.56
C SER A 73 12.36 -11.64 -4.98
N LEU A 74 11.34 -11.17 -4.26
CA LEU A 74 9.94 -11.31 -4.65
C LEU A 74 9.56 -10.31 -5.75
N GLN A 75 8.48 -10.61 -6.47
CA GLN A 75 7.89 -9.68 -7.43
C GLN A 75 7.45 -8.40 -6.70
N GLN A 76 7.74 -7.25 -7.32
CA GLN A 76 7.30 -5.95 -6.81
C GLN A 76 5.78 -5.81 -6.93
N VAL A 77 5.21 -5.11 -5.96
CA VAL A 77 3.78 -4.82 -5.86
C VAL A 77 3.54 -3.38 -6.32
N ASP A 78 2.47 -3.15 -7.07
CA ASP A 78 1.95 -1.81 -7.36
C ASP A 78 0.75 -1.54 -6.44
N ASP A 79 0.66 -0.35 -5.85
CA ASP A 79 -0.45 0.02 -4.95
C ASP A 79 -1.75 0.41 -5.68
N GLY A 80 -1.79 0.29 -7.01
CA GLY A 80 -2.90 0.74 -7.86
C GLY A 80 -2.82 2.21 -8.24
N ASN A 81 -1.94 2.99 -7.60
CA ASN A 81 -1.68 4.40 -7.88
C ASN A 81 -0.35 4.62 -8.62
N GLY A 82 0.32 3.54 -9.04
CA GLY A 82 1.60 3.58 -9.74
C GLY A 82 2.81 3.71 -8.82
N ASN A 83 2.65 3.56 -7.50
CA ASN A 83 3.78 3.44 -6.58
C ASN A 83 4.16 1.97 -6.44
N ARG A 84 5.46 1.69 -6.49
CA ARG A 84 5.99 0.33 -6.42
C ARG A 84 6.59 0.03 -5.05
N TYR A 85 6.40 -1.19 -4.59
CA TYR A 85 6.88 -1.67 -3.29
C TYR A 85 7.57 -3.03 -3.44
N TYR A 86 8.55 -3.30 -2.58
CA TYR A 86 8.97 -4.67 -2.30
C TYR A 86 7.93 -5.31 -1.39
N ASP A 87 7.47 -6.51 -1.76
CA ASP A 87 6.66 -7.34 -0.86
C ASP A 87 7.52 -7.80 0.34
N ASN A 88 6.86 -8.23 1.40
CA ASN A 88 7.51 -8.68 2.62
C ASN A 88 7.62 -10.20 2.68
N GLN A 89 8.55 -10.63 3.51
CA GLN A 89 8.51 -11.94 4.14
C GLN A 89 8.34 -11.78 5.65
N ILE A 90 7.60 -12.70 6.27
CA ILE A 90 7.37 -12.70 7.72
C ILE A 90 7.79 -14.05 8.30
N THR A 91 8.83 -14.06 9.13
CA THR A 91 9.27 -15.24 9.86
C THR A 91 8.55 -15.32 11.19
N VAL A 92 7.89 -16.46 11.44
CA VAL A 92 7.33 -16.83 12.75
C VAL A 92 8.21 -17.92 13.34
N LYS A 93 8.79 -17.63 14.51
CA LYS A 93 9.63 -18.54 15.26
C LYS A 93 9.05 -18.77 16.67
N ILE A 94 8.88 -20.02 17.06
CA ILE A 94 8.33 -20.41 18.36
C ILE A 94 9.39 -21.23 19.09
N ILE A 95 9.81 -20.76 20.25
CA ILE A 95 10.88 -21.33 21.07
C ILE A 95 10.28 -21.89 22.36
N ARG A 96 10.64 -23.12 22.70
CA ARG A 96 10.25 -23.76 23.97
C ARG A 96 11.04 -23.16 25.13
N LYS A 97 10.56 -23.39 26.36
CA LYS A 97 11.25 -22.93 27.60
C LYS A 97 12.71 -23.37 27.70
N ASP A 98 13.05 -24.55 27.17
CA ASP A 98 14.42 -25.08 27.16
C ASP A 98 15.33 -24.47 26.08
N GLY A 99 14.80 -23.53 25.27
CA GLY A 99 15.52 -22.88 24.18
C GLY A 99 15.45 -23.63 22.85
N SER A 100 14.89 -24.84 22.82
CA SER A 100 14.71 -25.59 21.57
C SER A 100 13.66 -24.93 20.67
N GLU A 101 13.87 -25.05 19.37
CA GLU A 101 12.93 -24.54 18.38
C GLU A 101 11.75 -25.52 18.22
N PHE A 102 10.53 -25.02 18.43
CA PHE A 102 9.31 -25.77 18.12
C PHE A 102 8.90 -25.57 16.66
N PHE A 103 9.00 -24.33 16.18
CA PHE A 103 8.56 -23.95 14.85
C PHE A 103 9.40 -22.78 14.33
N ASN A 104 9.73 -22.78 13.05
CA ASN A 104 10.38 -21.67 12.37
C ASN A 104 10.06 -21.73 10.88
N ARG A 105 9.17 -20.85 10.43
CA ARG A 105 8.78 -20.74 9.03
C ARG A 105 8.72 -19.29 8.62
N THR A 106 9.19 -19.03 7.40
CA THR A 106 9.01 -17.76 6.72
C THR A 106 7.82 -17.86 5.79
N PHE A 107 6.91 -16.92 5.92
CA PHE A 107 5.73 -16.76 5.09
C PHE A 107 5.91 -15.59 4.13
N THR A 108 5.31 -15.73 2.96
CA THR A 108 5.18 -14.69 1.94
C THR A 108 3.70 -14.54 1.58
N LYS A 109 3.34 -13.52 0.80
CA LYS A 109 1.96 -13.38 0.33
C LYS A 109 1.45 -14.63 -0.38
N ALA A 110 2.30 -15.35 -1.12
CA ALA A 110 1.94 -16.57 -1.84
C ALA A 110 1.32 -17.66 -0.94
N ASP A 111 1.72 -17.73 0.34
CA ASP A 111 1.12 -18.67 1.30
C ASP A 111 -0.36 -18.36 1.60
N PHE A 112 -0.80 -17.12 1.34
CA PHE A 112 -2.14 -16.61 1.63
C PHE A 112 -2.98 -16.38 0.36
N GLU A 113 -2.40 -16.45 -0.84
CA GLU A 113 -3.06 -16.06 -2.10
C GLU A 113 -4.35 -16.83 -2.37
N SER A 114 -4.44 -18.11 -2.00
CA SER A 114 -5.66 -18.91 -2.19
C SER A 114 -6.84 -18.47 -1.31
N TYR A 115 -6.60 -17.60 -0.33
CA TYR A 115 -7.57 -17.13 0.64
C TYR A 115 -7.94 -15.66 0.45
N VAL A 116 -7.45 -15.02 -0.62
CA VAL A 116 -7.79 -13.64 -0.96
C VAL A 116 -8.29 -13.55 -2.39
N ASP A 117 -9.08 -12.53 -2.66
CA ASP A 117 -9.64 -12.31 -3.99
C ASP A 117 -8.56 -11.79 -4.95
N ASP A 118 -8.75 -11.97 -6.26
CA ASP A 118 -7.71 -11.71 -7.27
C ASP A 118 -7.15 -10.28 -7.27
N ILE A 119 -7.95 -9.31 -6.81
CA ILE A 119 -7.52 -7.91 -6.68
C ILE A 119 -6.35 -7.77 -5.69
N TYR A 120 -6.38 -8.53 -4.58
CA TYR A 120 -5.34 -8.53 -3.53
C TYR A 120 -4.11 -9.34 -3.93
N LYS A 121 -4.20 -10.23 -4.92
CA LYS A 121 -3.02 -10.98 -5.39
C LYS A 121 -2.04 -10.08 -6.12
N LYS A 122 -2.53 -9.08 -6.87
CA LYS A 122 -1.70 -8.21 -7.71
C LYS A 122 -1.26 -6.94 -6.99
N ASN A 123 -2.18 -6.28 -6.28
CA ASN A 123 -1.98 -4.92 -5.79
C ASN A 123 -1.78 -4.84 -4.27
N SER A 124 -1.40 -5.95 -3.64
CA SER A 124 -1.24 -6.02 -2.19
C SER A 124 0.02 -6.77 -1.80
N ALA A 125 0.42 -6.55 -0.55
CA ALA A 125 1.59 -7.14 0.08
C ALA A 125 1.18 -7.89 1.35
N LEU A 126 2.03 -8.80 1.83
CA LEU A 126 1.88 -9.39 3.15
C LEU A 126 2.20 -8.33 4.21
N LEU A 127 1.19 -7.85 4.93
CA LEU A 127 1.33 -6.73 5.86
C LEU A 127 1.76 -7.19 7.25
N GLY A 128 1.16 -8.24 7.81
CA GLY A 128 1.45 -8.63 9.19
C GLY A 128 1.08 -10.06 9.52
N ILE A 129 1.74 -10.60 10.53
CA ILE A 129 1.34 -11.79 11.28
C ILE A 129 1.55 -11.46 12.76
N VAL A 130 0.54 -11.60 13.59
CA VAL A 130 0.58 -11.24 15.01
C VAL A 130 -0.06 -12.37 15.80
N LEU A 131 0.61 -12.84 16.85
CA LEU A 131 0.01 -13.82 17.77
C LEU A 131 -1.23 -13.20 18.41
N ASP A 132 -2.39 -13.82 18.20
CA ASP A 132 -3.64 -13.39 18.78
C ASP A 132 -3.87 -14.12 20.11
N GLU A 133 -3.98 -15.45 20.06
CA GLU A 133 -4.23 -16.27 21.24
C GLU A 133 -3.61 -17.67 21.17
N ALA A 134 -3.53 -18.31 22.34
CA ALA A 134 -3.27 -19.74 22.48
C ALA A 134 -4.53 -20.42 23.02
N GLN A 135 -5.11 -21.33 22.25
CA GLN A 135 -6.35 -22.03 22.64
C GLN A 135 -6.21 -23.52 22.36
N GLY A 136 -6.43 -24.33 23.40
CA GLY A 136 -6.28 -25.78 23.31
C GLY A 136 -4.91 -26.19 22.79
N ASP A 137 -4.89 -26.90 21.67
CA ASP A 137 -3.68 -27.41 21.01
C ASP A 137 -3.20 -26.53 19.84
N LYS A 138 -3.62 -25.26 19.80
CA LYS A 138 -3.36 -24.33 18.71
C LYS A 138 -2.84 -22.97 19.20
N LEU A 139 -1.96 -22.39 18.40
CA LEU A 139 -1.61 -20.97 18.44
C LEU A 139 -2.27 -20.30 17.24
N ARG A 140 -3.12 -19.30 17.49
CA ARG A 140 -3.83 -18.54 16.47
C ARG A 140 -3.15 -17.19 16.28
N PHE A 141 -2.97 -16.81 15.03
CA PHE A 141 -2.36 -15.57 14.62
C PHE A 141 -3.32 -14.82 13.70
N ALA A 142 -3.47 -13.52 13.93
CA ALA A 142 -4.05 -12.62 12.95
C ALA A 142 -3.01 -12.34 11.87
N ALA A 143 -3.39 -12.49 10.62
CA ALA A 143 -2.57 -12.17 9.45
C ALA A 143 -3.32 -11.19 8.55
N SER A 144 -2.60 -10.42 7.74
CA SER A 144 -3.21 -9.47 6.82
C SER A 144 -2.46 -9.35 5.51
N VAL A 145 -3.22 -9.33 4.42
CA VAL A 145 -2.76 -9.00 3.06
C VAL A 145 -3.52 -7.77 2.63
N GLY A 146 -2.83 -6.72 2.18
CA GLY A 146 -3.48 -5.45 1.88
C GLY A 146 -2.58 -4.45 1.19
N SER A 147 -3.06 -3.22 1.06
CA SER A 147 -2.32 -2.16 0.39
C SER A 147 -0.96 -1.93 1.06
N PRO A 148 0.14 -1.87 0.28
CA PRO A 148 1.47 -1.56 0.83
C PRO A 148 1.62 -0.07 1.19
N ASP A 149 0.67 0.79 0.82
CA ASP A 149 0.65 2.20 1.21
C ASP A 149 0.33 2.33 2.70
N ARG A 150 1.22 2.98 3.46
CA ARG A 150 1.08 3.15 4.91
C ARG A 150 -0.07 4.09 5.29
N MET A 151 -0.60 4.85 4.35
CA MET A 151 -1.77 5.71 4.55
C MET A 151 -3.09 4.99 4.25
N SER A 152 -3.05 3.79 3.67
CA SER A 152 -4.22 2.97 3.39
C SER A 152 -4.57 2.09 4.59
N ASP A 153 -5.86 1.96 4.86
CA ASP A 153 -6.45 1.04 5.83
C ASP A 153 -7.04 -0.22 5.16
N GLU A 154 -6.83 -0.40 3.85
CA GLU A 154 -7.36 -1.53 3.10
C GLU A 154 -6.54 -2.80 3.32
N TYR A 155 -7.16 -3.81 3.92
CA TYR A 155 -6.60 -5.15 4.03
C TYR A 155 -7.68 -6.22 4.16
N VAL A 156 -7.30 -7.45 3.81
CA VAL A 156 -8.07 -8.66 4.08
C VAL A 156 -7.56 -9.29 5.37
N PRO A 157 -8.42 -9.43 6.41
CA PRO A 157 -8.07 -10.13 7.63
C PRO A 157 -8.06 -11.64 7.39
N LEU A 158 -7.01 -12.30 7.86
CA LEU A 158 -6.75 -13.72 7.69
C LEU A 158 -6.38 -14.31 9.04
N VAL A 159 -6.60 -15.61 9.20
CA VAL A 159 -6.19 -16.37 10.37
C VAL A 159 -5.12 -17.37 9.95
N LEU A 160 -3.98 -17.36 10.62
CA LEU A 160 -2.96 -18.39 10.55
C LEU A 160 -2.98 -19.19 11.85
N VAL A 161 -3.09 -20.51 11.77
CA VAL A 161 -3.07 -21.39 12.93
C VAL A 161 -1.88 -22.33 12.85
N ILE A 162 -1.16 -22.46 13.97
CA ILE A 162 -0.09 -23.44 14.16
C ILE A 162 -0.54 -24.43 15.25
N SER A 163 -0.62 -25.70 14.90
CA SER A 163 -1.02 -26.78 15.82
C SER A 163 0.15 -27.30 16.66
N ARG A 164 -0.13 -28.09 17.70
CA ARG A 164 0.87 -28.78 18.56
C ARG A 164 1.86 -29.67 17.82
N THR A 165 1.55 -30.08 16.59
CA THR A 165 2.43 -30.89 15.74
C THR A 165 3.23 -30.04 14.73
N GLY A 166 3.07 -28.72 14.75
CA GLY A 166 3.69 -27.79 13.80
C GLY A 166 2.94 -27.66 12.47
N GLY A 167 1.79 -28.33 12.32
CA GLY A 167 0.92 -28.18 11.16
C GLY A 167 0.36 -26.76 11.06
N VAL A 168 0.32 -26.22 9.84
CA VAL A 168 -0.15 -24.86 9.53
C VAL A 168 -1.46 -24.93 8.76
N SER A 169 -2.44 -24.11 9.15
CA SER A 169 -3.65 -23.85 8.38
C SER A 169 -3.92 -22.36 8.27
N ILE A 170 -4.47 -21.92 7.14
CA ILE A 170 -4.84 -20.52 6.88
C ILE A 170 -6.32 -20.47 6.50
N SER A 171 -7.00 -19.40 6.89
CA SER A 171 -8.39 -19.12 6.48
C SER A 171 -8.65 -17.62 6.42
N LYS A 172 -9.72 -17.20 5.73
CA LYS A 172 -10.28 -15.85 5.90
C LYS A 172 -10.72 -15.68 7.35
N ASP A 173 -10.50 -14.50 7.93
CA ASP A 173 -11.12 -14.16 9.20
C ASP A 173 -12.55 -13.68 8.94
N SER A 174 -13.53 -14.48 9.35
CA SER A 174 -14.94 -14.16 9.20
C SER A 174 -15.49 -13.35 10.37
N GLN A 175 -14.67 -13.01 11.37
CA GLN A 175 -15.06 -12.13 12.48
C GLN A 175 -14.96 -10.65 12.09
N LEU A 176 -15.43 -10.30 10.90
CA LEU A 176 -15.76 -8.91 10.62
C LEU A 176 -17.11 -8.63 11.27
N ASP A 177 -17.05 -7.96 12.43
CA ASP A 177 -18.13 -7.14 12.94
C ASP A 177 -18.54 -6.18 11.83
N THR A 178 -19.52 -6.58 11.03
CA THR A 178 -20.45 -5.62 10.46
C THR A 178 -20.99 -4.85 11.66
N GLY A 179 -20.44 -3.66 11.91
CA GLY A 179 -21.04 -2.68 12.80
C GLY A 179 -22.53 -2.72 12.50
N ASN A 180 -23.32 -3.01 13.53
CA ASN A 180 -24.72 -3.37 13.51
C ASN A 180 -25.50 -2.44 12.56
N GLY A 181 -25.50 -2.79 11.27
CA GLY A 181 -26.47 -2.34 10.30
C GLY A 181 -27.68 -3.20 10.56
N THR A 182 -28.29 -3.05 11.74
CA THR A 182 -29.70 -3.34 11.88
C THR A 182 -30.32 -2.44 10.83
N GLN A 183 -30.68 -3.01 9.68
CA GLN A 183 -31.71 -2.42 8.85
C GLN A 183 -32.93 -2.41 9.76
N LYS A 184 -33.09 -1.31 10.52
CA LYS A 184 -34.35 -0.99 11.16
C LYS A 184 -35.37 -1.03 10.03
N THR A 185 -36.29 -1.97 10.11
CA THR A 185 -37.42 -2.05 9.17
C THR A 185 -38.15 -0.70 9.21
N GLU A 186 -38.80 -0.29 8.12
CA GLU A 186 -39.53 1.00 8.07
C GLU A 186 -40.52 1.17 9.25
N ASP A 187 -41.04 0.05 9.77
CA ASP A 187 -41.89 0.00 10.96
C ASP A 187 -41.17 0.41 12.26
N GLU A 188 -39.88 0.10 12.42
CA GLU A 188 -39.09 0.47 13.62
C GLU A 188 -38.65 1.94 13.60
N LEU A 189 -38.64 2.58 12.43
CA LEU A 189 -38.37 4.02 12.28
C LEU A 189 -39.62 4.86 12.58
N ALA A 190 -40.82 4.31 12.32
CA ALA A 190 -42.08 4.98 12.58
C ALA A 190 -42.46 5.03 14.08
N GLU A 191 -41.98 4.09 14.90
CA GLU A 191 -42.24 4.09 16.35
C GLU A 191 -41.32 5.07 17.14
N GLU A 192 -40.18 5.47 16.57
CA GLU A 192 -39.24 6.42 17.21
C GLU A 192 -39.63 7.88 16.94
N GLU A 193 -40.30 8.16 15.81
CA GLU A 193 -40.91 9.46 15.49
C GLU A 193 -42.39 9.48 15.92
N GLY A 194 -42.63 9.40 17.23
CA GLY A 194 -43.98 9.51 17.78
C GLY A 194 -44.70 10.80 17.35
N ILE A 195 -45.82 10.64 16.63
CA ILE A 195 -47.01 11.51 16.70
C ILE A 195 -48.23 10.62 16.97
#